data_AF-A0A243Q6W9-F1
#
_entry.id   AF-A0A243Q6W9-F1
#
_cell.length_a   1.000
_cell.length_b   1.000
_cell.length_c   1.000
_cell.angle_alpha   90.00
_cell.angle_beta   90.00
_cell.angle_gamma   90.00
#
_symmetry.space_group_name_H-M   'P 1'
#
loop_
_entity.id
_entity.type
_entity.pdbx_description
1 polymer ?
#
loop_
_entity_poly.entity_id
_entity_poly.type
_entity_poly.pdbx_seq_one_letter_code
_entity_poly.pdbx_strand_id
1 'polypeptide(L)'
;MLSSLRRGRAVEPGFGIIVAVADGFGVDIAFFTREFHHQHQDQSMAQRVQAANATWPQLLRLAADIDDLPEPHRATIQTLIAILATRRRDE
;
A
#
# COMPACT_ATOMS: atom_id res chain seq x y z
N MET A 1 21.07 -13.19 -6.86
CA MET A 1 20.50 -13.39 -5.50
C MET A 1 18.96 -13.47 -5.49
N LEU A 2 18.23 -12.57 -6.18
CA LEU A 2 16.75 -12.65 -6.29
C LEU A 2 16.21 -14.03 -6.72
N SER A 3 16.86 -14.69 -7.67
CA SER A 3 16.44 -16.01 -8.18
C SER A 3 16.57 -17.15 -7.15
N SER A 4 17.38 -16.99 -6.10
CA SER A 4 17.50 -17.96 -5.00
C SER A 4 16.47 -17.73 -3.90
N LEU A 5 16.11 -16.45 -3.64
CA LEU A 5 15.00 -16.07 -2.77
C LEU A 5 13.66 -16.53 -3.33
N ARG A 6 13.45 -16.31 -4.63
CA ARG A 6 12.25 -16.77 -5.35
C ARG A 6 12.06 -18.29 -5.33
N ARG A 7 13.14 -19.05 -5.12
CA ARG A 7 13.15 -20.52 -5.04
C ARG A 7 13.21 -21.06 -3.60
N GLY A 8 13.12 -20.19 -2.58
CA GLY A 8 13.18 -20.60 -1.17
C GLY A 8 14.52 -21.20 -0.72
N ARG A 9 15.61 -21.00 -1.49
CA ARG A 9 16.95 -21.54 -1.16
C ARG A 9 17.76 -20.63 -0.23
N ALA A 10 17.39 -19.35 -0.17
CA ALA A 10 17.85 -18.46 0.89
C ALA A 10 16.79 -18.51 1.99
N VAL A 11 17.10 -19.23 3.06
CA VAL A 11 16.14 -19.61 4.12
C VAL A 11 15.63 -18.40 4.90
N GLU A 12 16.43 -17.35 5.01
CA GLU A 12 16.02 -16.06 5.59
C GLU A 12 16.76 -14.92 4.87
N PRO A 13 16.10 -14.13 4.00
CA PRO A 13 16.69 -12.85 3.59
C PRO A 13 16.95 -11.99 4.83
N GLY A 14 18.14 -11.40 4.92
CA GLY A 14 18.39 -10.38 5.94
C GLY A 14 17.36 -9.27 5.88
N PHE A 15 17.01 -8.68 7.03
CA PHE A 15 15.95 -7.68 7.15
C PHE A 15 16.06 -6.54 6.13
N GLY A 16 17.28 -6.06 5.82
CA GLY A 16 17.50 -5.03 4.80
C GLY A 16 17.07 -5.43 3.38
N ILE A 17 17.12 -6.72 3.03
CA ILE A 17 16.61 -7.22 1.75
C ILE A 17 15.07 -7.17 1.74
N ILE A 18 14.42 -7.51 2.85
CA ILE A 18 12.95 -7.46 2.97
C ILE A 18 12.48 -6.02 2.79
N VAL A 19 13.12 -5.04 3.45
CA VAL A 19 12.82 -3.61 3.29
C VAL A 19 12.97 -3.16 1.85
N ALA A 20 14.12 -3.43 1.22
CA ALA A 20 14.36 -3.01 -0.17
C ALA A 20 13.37 -3.63 -1.17
N VAL A 21 12.93 -4.87 -0.92
CA VAL A 21 11.92 -5.54 -1.75
C VAL A 21 10.53 -4.95 -1.49
N ALA A 22 10.17 -4.68 -0.23
CA ALA A 22 8.91 -4.04 0.13
C ALA A 22 8.78 -2.65 -0.53
N ASP A 23 9.83 -1.83 -0.45
CA ASP A 23 9.92 -0.53 -1.12
C ASP A 23 9.78 -0.66 -2.64
N GLY A 24 10.52 -1.60 -3.24
CA GLY A 24 10.47 -1.84 -4.69
C GLY A 24 9.10 -2.28 -5.22
N PHE A 25 8.28 -2.90 -4.37
CA PHE A 25 6.90 -3.30 -4.69
C PHE A 25 5.84 -2.34 -4.14
N GLY A 26 6.22 -1.28 -3.41
CA GLY A 26 5.30 -0.32 -2.82
C GLY A 26 4.37 -0.92 -1.75
N VAL A 27 4.83 -1.96 -1.04
CA VAL A 27 4.07 -2.65 0.00
C VAL A 27 4.74 -2.47 1.37
N ASP A 28 3.96 -2.52 2.44
CA ASP A 28 4.45 -2.54 3.81
C ASP A 28 5.21 -3.84 4.08
N ILE A 29 6.26 -3.78 4.91
CA ILE A 29 7.09 -4.94 5.24
C ILE A 29 6.28 -6.08 5.87
N ALA A 30 5.16 -5.76 6.53
CA ALA A 30 4.25 -6.73 7.11
C ALA A 30 3.69 -7.70 6.07
N PHE A 31 3.62 -7.30 4.79
CA PHE A 31 3.20 -8.18 3.69
C PHE A 31 3.97 -9.50 3.65
N PHE A 32 5.26 -9.48 3.99
CA PHE A 32 6.12 -10.66 3.98
C PHE A 32 5.99 -11.53 5.23
N THR A 33 5.15 -11.14 6.19
CA THR A 33 4.94 -11.90 7.42
C THR A 33 3.82 -12.93 7.24
N ARG A 34 3.95 -14.06 7.93
CA ARG A 34 2.89 -15.08 7.98
C ARG A 34 1.59 -14.52 8.57
N GLU A 35 1.71 -13.63 9.55
CA GLU A 35 0.57 -13.03 10.25
C GLU A 35 -0.31 -12.22 9.29
N PHE A 36 0.28 -11.37 8.45
CA PHE A 36 -0.45 -10.61 7.45
C PHE A 36 -1.25 -11.53 6.52
N HIS A 37 -0.65 -12.63 6.05
CA HIS A 37 -1.33 -13.58 5.17
C HIS A 37 -2.41 -14.41 5.88
N HIS A 38 -2.31 -14.60 7.20
CA HIS A 38 -3.35 -15.25 7.99
C HIS A 38 -4.55 -14.32 8.18
N GLN A 39 -4.31 -13.04 8.50
CA GLN A 39 -5.36 -12.03 8.65
C GLN A 39 -6.15 -11.78 7.36
N HIS A 40 -5.50 -11.94 6.20
CA HIS A 40 -6.10 -11.72 4.88
C HIS A 40 -6.31 -13.04 4.12
N GLN A 41 -6.50 -14.16 4.84
CA GLN A 41 -6.55 -15.49 4.24
C GLN A 41 -7.71 -15.69 3.25
N ASP A 42 -8.79 -14.93 3.43
CA ASP A 42 -9.99 -14.87 2.60
C ASP A 42 -9.79 -14.06 1.30
N GLN A 43 -8.69 -13.32 1.20
CA GLN A 43 -8.40 -12.45 0.06
C GLN A 43 -7.50 -13.14 -0.96
N SER A 44 -7.70 -12.80 -2.25
CA SER A 44 -6.78 -13.16 -3.33
C SER A 44 -5.42 -12.45 -3.16
N MET A 45 -4.36 -12.95 -3.80
CA MET A 45 -3.03 -12.33 -3.72
C MET A 45 -3.04 -10.87 -4.21
N ALA A 46 -3.82 -10.55 -5.25
CA ALA A 46 -3.94 -9.19 -5.75
C ALA A 46 -4.57 -8.24 -4.70
N GLN A 47 -5.62 -8.71 -4.02
CA GLN A 47 -6.24 -7.95 -2.92
C GLN A 47 -5.29 -7.79 -1.74
N ARG A 48 -4.49 -8.81 -1.41
CA ARG A 48 -3.46 -8.73 -0.36
C ARG A 48 -2.38 -7.71 -0.69
N VAL A 49 -1.93 -7.64 -1.94
CA VAL A 49 -0.97 -6.62 -2.39
C VAL A 49 -1.57 -5.22 -2.30
N GLN A 50 -2.86 -5.05 -2.65
CA GLN A 50 -3.56 -3.79 -2.47
C GLN A 50 -3.68 -3.39 -0.98
N ALA A 51 -4.07 -4.32 -0.12
CA ALA A 51 -4.18 -4.10 1.32
C ALA A 51 -2.82 -3.78 1.97
N ALA A 52 -1.75 -4.37 1.44
CA ALA A 52 -0.39 -4.11 1.89
C ALA A 52 0.23 -2.86 1.28
N ASN A 53 -0.43 -2.11 0.40
CA ASN A 53 0.18 -0.93 -0.20
C ASN A 53 0.65 0.03 0.92
N ALA A 54 1.95 0.34 0.97
CA ALA A 54 2.56 1.11 2.08
C ALA A 54 2.00 2.54 2.19
N THR A 55 1.42 3.04 1.10
CA THR A 55 0.75 4.34 1.05
C THR A 55 -0.67 4.26 1.63
N TRP A 56 -1.28 3.08 1.66
CA TRP A 56 -2.68 2.86 2.03
C TRP A 56 -3.03 3.29 3.46
N PRO A 57 -2.22 2.98 4.51
CA PRO A 57 -2.50 3.46 5.87
C PRO A 57 -2.45 4.99 5.96
N GLN A 58 -1.54 5.64 5.24
CA GLN A 58 -1.41 7.10 5.21
C GLN A 58 -2.58 7.73 4.45
N LEU A 59 -3.01 7.11 3.35
CA LEU A 59 -4.18 7.53 2.57
C LEU A 59 -5.49 7.34 3.35
N LEU A 60 -5.62 6.26 4.13
CA LEU A 60 -6.77 6.04 5.01
C LEU A 60 -6.83 7.07 6.13
N ARG A 61 -5.69 7.37 6.76
CA ARG A 61 -5.62 8.44 7.77
C ARG A 61 -5.97 9.79 7.14
N LEU A 62 -5.38 10.12 5.99
CA LEU A 62 -5.70 11.35 5.27
C LEU A 62 -7.18 11.42 4.88
N ALA A 63 -7.79 10.31 4.46
CA ALA A 63 -9.20 10.26 4.14
C ALA A 63 -10.09 10.51 5.37
N ALA A 64 -9.72 9.93 6.53
CA ALA A 64 -10.39 10.20 7.80
C ALA A 64 -10.24 11.67 8.21
N ASP A 65 -9.02 12.22 8.11
CA ASP A 65 -8.75 13.63 8.43
C ASP A 65 -9.56 14.58 7.53
N ILE A 66 -9.75 14.24 6.25
CA ILE A 66 -10.59 15.02 5.32
C ILE A 66 -12.07 14.90 5.67
N ASP A 67 -12.53 13.72 6.09
CA ASP A 67 -13.93 13.49 6.46
C ASP A 67 -14.33 14.29 7.70
N ASP A 68 -13.41 14.43 8.66
CA ASP A 68 -13.59 15.19 9.90
C ASP A 68 -13.62 16.72 9.70
N LEU A 69 -13.31 17.24 8.51
CA LEU A 69 -13.33 18.68 8.23
C LEU A 69 -14.76 19.24 8.15
N PRO A 70 -14.96 20.54 8.47
CA PRO A 70 -16.21 21.22 8.19
C PRO A 70 -16.56 21.18 6.71
N GLU A 71 -17.85 21.03 6.39
CA GLU A 71 -18.34 20.76 5.04
C GLU A 71 -17.76 21.68 3.93
N PRO A 72 -17.61 23.00 4.13
CA PRO A 72 -17.02 23.87 3.10
C PRO A 72 -15.57 23.50 2.74
N HIS A 73 -14.78 23.07 3.72
CA HIS A 73 -13.38 22.70 3.53
C HIS A 73 -13.26 21.32 2.89
N ARG A 74 -14.07 20.36 3.35
CA ARG A 74 -14.16 19.02 2.76
C ARG A 74 -14.55 19.09 1.28
N ALA A 75 -15.60 19.84 0.94
CA ALA A 75 -16.04 20.03 -0.44
C ALA A 75 -14.96 20.66 -1.33
N THR A 76 -14.20 21.62 -0.79
CA THR A 76 -13.08 22.27 -1.51
C THR A 76 -11.97 21.27 -1.82
N ILE A 77 -11.55 20.46 -0.84
CA ILE A 77 -10.50 19.45 -1.01
C ILE A 77 -10.95 18.35 -1.98
N GLN A 78 -12.18 17.86 -1.85
CA GLN A 78 -12.73 16.86 -2.79
C GLN A 78 -12.76 17.38 -4.23
N THR A 79 -13.12 18.65 -4.43
CA THR A 79 -13.11 19.31 -5.75
C THR A 79 -11.70 19.38 -6.33
N LEU A 80 -10.71 19.75 -5.52
CA LEU A 80 -9.30 19.76 -5.94
C LEU A 80 -8.81 18.37 -6.34
N ILE A 81 -9.12 17.34 -5.57
CA ILE A 81 -8.79 15.95 -5.89
C ILE A 81 -9.40 15.55 -7.24
N ALA A 82 -10.67 15.90 -7.48
CA ALA A 82 -11.34 15.60 -8.74
C ALA A 82 -10.69 16.29 -9.95
N ILE A 83 -10.31 17.57 -9.82
CA ILE A 83 -9.61 18.32 -10.87
C ILE A 83 -8.28 17.67 -11.22
N LEU A 84 -7.48 17.33 -10.20
CA LEU A 84 -6.17 16.70 -10.39
C LEU A 84 -6.27 15.29 -10.99
N ALA A 85 -7.26 14.51 -10.55
CA ALA A 85 -7.52 13.18 -11.09
C ALA A 85 -7.93 13.21 -12.57
N THR A 86 -8.63 14.27 -13.00
CA THR A 86 -9.05 14.46 -14.39
C THR A 86 -7.83 14.82 -15.25
N ARG A 87 -7.01 15.79 -14.84
CA ARG A 87 -5.82 16.20 -15.60
C ARG A 87 -4.82 15.06 -15.82
N ARG A 88 -4.61 14.21 -14.82
CA ARG A 88 -3.69 13.06 -14.92
C ARG A 88 -4.16 11.98 -15.91
N ARG A 89 -5.43 11.95 -16.31
CA ARG A 89 -5.93 11.03 -17.34
C ARG A 89 -5.74 11.55 -18.76
N ASP A 90 -5.55 12.86 -18.91
CA ASP A 90 -5.41 13.55 -20.19
C ASP A 90 -3.93 13.66 -20.62
N GLU A 91 -3.00 13.26 -19.75
CA GLU A 91 -1.55 13.09 -19.99
C GLU A 91 -1.20 11.61 -20.27
#